data_AF-A0A7W1M1D2-F1
#
_entry.id   AF-A0A7W1M1D2-F1
#
_cell.length_a   1.000
_cell.length_b   1.000
_cell.length_c   1.000
_cell.angle_alpha   90.00
_cell.angle_beta   90.00
_cell.angle_gamma   90.00
#
_symmetry.space_group_name_H-M   'P 1'
#
loop_
_entity.id
_entity.type
_entity.pdbx_description
1 polymer ?
#
loop_
_entity_poly.entity_id
_entity_poly.type
_entity_poly.pdbx_seq_one_letter_code
_entity_poly.pdbx_strand_id
1 'polypeptide(L)'
;MCSPSCTRWWPGIARFLDDRRPERPLFPADPQQRSAVEEAESWANDTLQMAARRILVGAVLRDPAAFSRSSADGRMGHLLYRRELARRLIIPLIGRRVFAAGPAAERELLAELPGMLDRIDAWIDDGVLGGAQLNAADFMIAPSLALILYRSDVLPLFEGRPALALVDRLLPTPRTGGSRPRDRPAPTPEGGCERPGCAGMVHPRESRWH
;
A
#
# COMPACT_ATOMS: atom_id res chain seq x y z
N MET A 1 -14.85 12.92 -32.51
CA MET A 1 -15.44 11.80 -31.74
C MET A 1 -14.28 10.99 -31.17
N CYS A 2 -14.05 11.08 -29.86
CA CYS A 2 -13.02 10.28 -29.18
C CYS A 2 -13.49 8.82 -29.05
N SER A 3 -12.57 7.88 -29.22
CA SER A 3 -12.80 6.45 -29.06
C SER A 3 -13.37 6.11 -27.67
N PRO A 4 -14.31 5.14 -27.53
CA PRO A 4 -14.87 4.71 -26.23
C PRO A 4 -13.84 4.13 -25.24
N SER A 5 -12.60 3.95 -25.69
CA SER A 5 -11.47 3.43 -24.91
C SER A 5 -10.98 4.40 -23.83
N CYS A 6 -11.41 5.67 -23.86
CA CYS A 6 -10.81 6.75 -23.06
C CYS A 6 -11.48 6.99 -21.68
N THR A 7 -12.44 6.16 -21.27
CA THR A 7 -13.20 6.34 -20.01
C THR A 7 -12.87 5.31 -18.92
N ARG A 8 -11.90 4.41 -19.11
CA ARG A 8 -11.42 3.48 -18.07
C ARG A 8 -10.11 3.98 -17.48
N TRP A 9 -10.14 5.15 -16.84
CA TRP A 9 -8.96 5.74 -16.21
C TRP A 9 -8.77 5.15 -14.80
N TRP A 10 -7.73 4.30 -14.71
CA TRP A 10 -7.09 3.67 -13.54
C TRP A 10 -7.59 2.27 -13.16
N PRO A 11 -6.78 1.22 -13.43
CA PRO A 11 -5.43 1.01 -12.85
C PRO A 11 -4.34 1.01 -13.93
N GLY A 12 -3.73 2.18 -14.14
CA GLY A 12 -2.74 2.39 -15.20
C GLY A 12 -1.34 1.91 -14.84
N ILE A 13 -0.95 1.98 -13.56
CA ILE A 13 0.42 1.64 -13.14
C ILE A 13 0.72 0.16 -13.35
N ALA A 14 -0.17 -0.77 -12.96
CA ALA A 14 0.13 -2.20 -13.10
C ALA A 14 0.34 -2.58 -14.56
N ARG A 15 -0.58 -2.17 -15.45
CA ARG A 15 -0.48 -2.38 -16.90
C ARG A 15 0.76 -1.70 -17.49
N PHE A 16 1.03 -0.45 -17.10
CA PHE A 16 2.23 0.27 -17.54
C PHE A 16 3.53 -0.43 -17.10
N LEU A 17 3.58 -0.97 -15.88
CA LEU A 17 4.75 -1.70 -15.39
C LEU A 17 4.92 -3.03 -16.12
N ASP A 18 3.82 -3.73 -16.40
CA ASP A 18 3.80 -4.99 -17.16
C ASP A 18 4.39 -4.78 -18.57
N ASP A 19 3.99 -3.69 -19.25
CA ASP A 19 4.52 -3.30 -20.56
C ASP A 19 6.02 -2.96 -20.51
N ARG A 20 6.48 -2.34 -19.42
CA ARG A 20 7.87 -1.88 -19.28
C ARG A 20 8.83 -2.99 -18.85
N ARG A 21 8.31 -4.05 -18.21
CA ARG A 21 9.06 -5.14 -17.58
C ARG A 21 8.38 -6.51 -17.83
N PRO A 22 8.25 -6.93 -19.10
CA PRO A 22 7.53 -8.15 -19.47
C PRO A 22 8.13 -9.43 -18.90
N GLU A 23 9.40 -9.41 -18.47
CA GLU A 23 10.09 -10.52 -17.81
C GLU A 23 9.56 -10.84 -16.41
N ARG A 24 8.77 -9.93 -15.81
CA ARG A 24 8.14 -10.09 -14.48
C ARG A 24 6.66 -9.73 -14.59
N PRO A 25 5.85 -10.60 -15.22
CA PRO A 25 4.48 -10.28 -15.51
C PRO A 25 3.66 -10.10 -14.22
N LEU A 26 2.88 -9.02 -14.18
CA LEU A 26 1.85 -8.75 -13.18
C LEU A 26 0.50 -9.33 -13.57
N PHE A 27 0.35 -9.78 -14.82
CA PHE A 27 -0.84 -10.45 -15.32
C PHE A 27 -0.47 -11.80 -15.94
N PRO A 28 -1.19 -12.88 -15.60
CA PRO A 28 -0.99 -14.18 -16.24
C PRO A 28 -1.14 -14.13 -17.76
N ALA A 29 -0.39 -15.00 -18.47
CA ALA A 29 -0.52 -15.14 -19.92
C ALA A 29 -1.80 -15.89 -20.32
N ASP A 30 -2.24 -16.83 -19.47
CA ASP A 30 -3.51 -17.54 -19.67
C ASP A 30 -4.70 -16.55 -19.59
N PRO A 31 -5.55 -16.46 -20.62
CA PRO A 31 -6.63 -15.48 -20.67
C PRO A 31 -7.65 -15.60 -19.53
N GLN A 32 -7.94 -16.82 -19.07
CA GLN A 32 -8.93 -17.05 -18.02
C GLN A 32 -8.38 -16.61 -16.66
N GLN A 33 -7.15 -17.02 -16.32
CA GLN A 33 -6.47 -16.54 -15.12
C GLN A 33 -6.25 -15.03 -15.15
N ARG A 34 -5.91 -14.47 -16.32
CA ARG A 34 -5.79 -13.03 -16.50
C ARG A 34 -7.08 -12.30 -16.16
N SER A 35 -8.21 -12.76 -16.70
CA SER A 35 -9.51 -12.17 -16.41
C SER A 35 -9.86 -12.24 -14.93
N ALA A 36 -9.52 -13.34 -14.24
CA ALA A 36 -9.76 -13.47 -12.80
C ALA A 36 -8.92 -12.48 -11.98
N VAL A 37 -7.64 -12.31 -12.32
CA VAL A 37 -6.77 -11.30 -11.69
C VAL A 37 -7.28 -9.89 -11.94
N GLU A 38 -7.73 -9.57 -13.16
CA GLU A 38 -8.29 -8.26 -13.47
C GLU A 38 -9.60 -7.98 -12.72
N GLU A 39 -10.45 -9.00 -12.55
CA GLU A 39 -11.65 -8.87 -11.72
C GLU A 39 -11.30 -8.58 -10.26
N ALA A 40 -10.37 -9.34 -9.69
CA ALA A 40 -9.91 -9.15 -8.32
C ALA A 40 -9.25 -7.78 -8.11
N GLU A 41 -8.42 -7.34 -9.07
CA GLU A 41 -7.82 -6.00 -9.09
C GLU A 41 -8.90 -4.90 -9.11
N SER A 42 -9.89 -5.01 -10.01
CA SER A 42 -10.97 -4.03 -10.14
C SER A 42 -11.83 -3.97 -8.88
N TRP A 43 -12.23 -5.12 -8.35
CA TRP A 43 -13.01 -5.18 -7.12
C TRP A 43 -12.24 -4.56 -5.93
N ALA A 44 -10.93 -4.82 -5.84
CA ALA A 44 -10.10 -4.23 -4.79
C ALA A 44 -10.05 -2.69 -4.91
N ASN A 45 -9.91 -2.18 -6.13
CA ASN A 45 -9.93 -0.74 -6.42
C ASN A 45 -11.28 -0.10 -6.05
N ASP A 46 -12.37 -0.70 -6.51
CA ASP A 46 -13.70 -0.10 -6.46
C ASP A 46 -14.37 -0.26 -5.09
N THR A 47 -14.05 -1.34 -4.37
CA THR A 47 -14.71 -1.72 -3.11
C THR A 47 -13.74 -1.72 -1.94
N LEU A 48 -12.78 -2.66 -1.94
CA LEU A 48 -11.97 -2.97 -0.76
C LEU A 48 -11.14 -1.77 -0.27
N GLN A 49 -10.56 -1.01 -1.20
CA GLN A 49 -9.67 0.09 -0.88
C GLN A 49 -10.33 1.21 -0.07
N MET A 50 -11.57 1.56 -0.41
CA MET A 50 -12.33 2.58 0.34
C MET A 50 -12.91 2.01 1.63
N ALA A 51 -13.33 0.75 1.62
CA ALA A 51 -13.75 0.04 2.83
C ALA A 51 -12.63 0.01 3.87
N ALA A 52 -11.41 -0.39 3.49
CA ALA A 52 -10.25 -0.46 4.38
C ALA A 52 -9.92 0.89 5.03
N ARG A 53 -9.92 1.98 4.24
CA ARG A 53 -9.69 3.34 4.76
C ARG A 53 -10.78 3.77 5.75
N ARG A 54 -12.04 3.49 5.45
CA ARG A 54 -13.18 3.83 6.32
C ARG A 54 -13.21 3.01 7.61
N ILE A 55 -12.93 1.71 7.55
CA ILE A 55 -12.83 0.83 8.72
C ILE A 55 -11.73 1.32 9.67
N LEU A 56 -10.54 1.60 9.14
CA LEU A 56 -9.44 2.13 9.93
C LEU A 56 -9.80 3.49 10.53
N VAL A 57 -10.25 4.43 9.70
CA VAL A 57 -10.56 5.78 10.16
C VAL A 57 -11.70 5.80 11.17
N GLY A 58 -12.70 4.94 11.06
CA GLY A 58 -13.73 4.80 12.08
C GLY A 58 -13.14 4.54 13.47
N ALA A 59 -12.16 3.64 13.56
CA ALA A 59 -11.41 3.40 14.79
C ALA A 59 -10.58 4.61 15.22
N VAL A 60 -9.92 5.32 14.28
CA VAL A 60 -9.20 6.58 14.56
C VAL A 60 -10.14 7.65 15.14
N LEU A 61 -11.36 7.77 14.62
CA LEU A 61 -12.31 8.79 15.08
C LEU A 61 -12.85 8.51 16.48
N ARG A 62 -12.87 7.24 16.91
CA ARG A 62 -13.27 6.83 18.25
C ARG A 62 -12.23 7.19 19.31
N ASP A 63 -10.95 6.94 19.02
CA ASP A 63 -9.84 7.34 19.89
C ASP A 63 -8.62 7.82 19.09
N PRO A 64 -8.59 9.12 18.70
CA PRO A 64 -7.47 9.69 17.95
C PRO A 64 -6.15 9.67 18.71
N ALA A 65 -6.20 9.65 20.05
CA ALA A 65 -5.01 9.70 20.89
C ALA A 65 -4.35 8.32 21.01
N ALA A 66 -5.14 7.25 21.16
CA ALA A 66 -4.61 5.88 21.10
C ALA A 66 -4.00 5.59 19.73
N PHE A 67 -4.70 5.96 18.65
CA PHE A 67 -4.16 5.78 17.31
C PHE A 67 -2.86 6.58 17.08
N SER A 68 -2.77 7.83 17.55
CA SER A 68 -1.55 8.62 17.34
C SER A 68 -0.32 8.00 17.98
N ARG A 69 -0.48 7.33 19.13
CA ARG A 69 0.60 6.65 19.85
C ARG A 69 1.09 5.38 19.14
N SER A 70 0.18 4.54 18.66
CA SER A 70 0.53 3.24 18.05
C SER A 70 0.83 3.29 16.54
N SER A 71 0.32 4.29 15.83
CA SER A 71 0.43 4.38 14.36
C SER A 71 1.82 4.78 13.84
N ALA A 72 2.75 5.13 14.73
CA ALA A 72 4.15 5.41 14.37
C ALA A 72 4.99 4.15 14.15
N ASP A 73 4.47 3.00 14.59
CA ASP A 73 5.14 1.71 14.49
C ASP A 73 4.56 0.86 13.34
N GLY A 74 5.25 -0.24 13.01
CA GLY A 74 4.79 -1.18 11.98
C GLY A 74 4.84 -0.64 10.54
N ARG A 75 4.05 -1.25 9.66
CA ARG A 75 3.90 -0.94 8.21
C ARG A 75 3.57 0.54 7.89
N MET A 76 2.96 1.28 8.82
CA MET A 76 2.38 2.61 8.59
C MET A 76 3.25 3.74 9.17
N GLY A 77 4.25 3.42 10.00
CA GLY A 77 5.19 4.38 10.56
C GLY A 77 5.97 5.20 9.51
N HIS A 78 6.10 4.68 8.29
CA HIS A 78 6.74 5.39 7.16
C HIS A 78 5.79 6.29 6.37
N LEU A 79 4.48 6.07 6.48
CA LEU A 79 3.44 6.74 5.67
C LEU A 79 2.80 7.93 6.39
N LEU A 80 2.89 7.97 7.72
CA LEU A 80 2.25 9.00 8.53
C LEU A 80 3.22 10.12 8.95
N TYR A 81 2.63 11.24 9.37
CA TYR A 81 3.38 12.36 9.93
C TYR A 81 4.29 11.88 11.06
N ARG A 82 5.56 12.28 11.03
CA ARG A 82 6.52 11.96 12.11
C ARG A 82 6.05 12.46 13.47
N ARG A 83 5.42 13.64 13.51
CA ARG A 83 4.94 14.28 14.74
C ARG A 83 3.60 13.68 15.17
N GLU A 84 3.53 13.19 16.40
CA GLU A 84 2.31 12.61 16.98
C GLU A 84 1.14 13.58 16.96
N LEU A 85 1.37 14.84 17.35
CA LEU A 85 0.33 15.88 17.35
C LEU A 85 -0.28 16.07 15.95
N ALA A 86 0.55 16.02 14.90
CA ALA A 86 0.06 16.12 13.53
C ALA A 86 -0.81 14.90 13.16
N ARG A 87 -0.43 13.68 13.58
CA ARG A 87 -1.28 12.48 13.37
C ARG A 87 -2.62 12.61 14.10
N ARG A 88 -2.59 13.03 15.37
CA ARG A 88 -3.77 13.18 16.22
C ARG A 88 -4.78 14.20 15.68
N LEU A 89 -4.32 15.25 15.00
CA LEU A 89 -5.19 16.33 14.51
C LEU A 89 -5.57 16.17 13.03
N ILE A 90 -4.62 15.78 12.16
CA ILE A 90 -4.82 15.81 10.71
C ILE A 90 -5.52 14.55 10.20
N ILE A 91 -5.20 13.36 10.73
CA ILE A 91 -5.78 12.09 10.25
C ILE A 91 -7.30 12.03 10.48
N PRO A 92 -7.85 12.42 11.65
CA PRO A 92 -9.30 12.51 11.84
C PRO A 92 -9.98 13.48 10.86
N LEU A 93 -9.31 14.60 10.54
CA LEU A 93 -9.86 15.61 9.62
C LEU A 93 -9.96 15.07 8.19
N ILE A 94 -8.89 14.45 7.69
CA ILE A 94 -8.88 13.75 6.40
C ILE A 94 -9.95 12.67 6.39
N GLY A 95 -10.02 11.88 7.45
CA GLY A 95 -10.99 10.81 7.59
C GLY A 95 -12.44 11.25 7.44
N ARG A 96 -12.83 12.33 8.13
CA ARG A 96 -14.19 12.88 8.05
C ARG A 96 -14.48 13.53 6.71
N ARG A 97 -13.54 14.31 6.16
CA ARG A 97 -13.79 15.15 4.97
C ARG A 97 -13.54 14.46 3.63
N VAL A 98 -12.59 13.53 3.57
CA VAL A 98 -12.17 12.88 2.32
C VAL A 98 -12.82 11.51 2.18
N PHE A 99 -12.83 10.72 3.25
CA PHE A 99 -13.35 9.35 3.19
C PHE A 99 -14.81 9.22 3.62
N ALA A 100 -15.44 10.32 4.05
CA ALA A 100 -16.79 10.35 4.59
C ALA A 100 -17.00 9.28 5.69
N ALA A 101 -15.96 9.03 6.49
CA ALA A 101 -16.02 8.02 7.54
C ALA A 101 -16.88 8.54 8.71
N GLY A 102 -17.77 7.69 9.19
CA GLY A 102 -18.61 7.95 10.35
C GLY A 102 -19.07 6.65 11.03
N PRO A 103 -19.59 6.72 12.26
CA PRO A 103 -19.88 5.53 13.06
C PRO A 103 -20.89 4.56 12.43
N ALA A 104 -21.85 5.08 11.65
CA ALA A 104 -22.84 4.24 10.96
C ALA A 104 -22.19 3.45 9.81
N ALA A 105 -21.48 4.16 8.91
CA ALA A 105 -20.75 3.54 7.80
C ALA A 105 -19.66 2.57 8.29
N GLU A 106 -19.03 2.86 9.43
CA GLU A 106 -18.08 1.93 10.05
C GLU A 106 -18.75 0.62 10.48
N ARG A 107 -19.90 0.68 11.15
CA ARG A 107 -20.61 -0.53 11.60
C ARG A 107 -21.06 -1.40 10.43
N GLU A 108 -21.57 -0.77 9.38
CA GLU A 108 -21.98 -1.45 8.15
C GLU A 108 -20.80 -2.17 7.50
N LEU A 109 -19.67 -1.47 7.29
CA LEU A 109 -18.47 -2.08 6.71
C LEU A 109 -17.87 -3.20 7.57
N LEU A 110 -17.96 -3.10 8.90
CA LEU A 110 -17.55 -4.19 9.78
C LEU A 110 -18.45 -5.42 9.66
N ALA A 111 -19.75 -5.22 9.41
CA ALA A 111 -20.68 -6.32 9.16
C ALA A 111 -20.44 -6.98 7.79
N GLU A 112 -19.98 -6.21 6.79
CA GLU A 112 -19.64 -6.71 5.45
C GLU A 112 -18.25 -7.38 5.39
N LEU A 113 -17.34 -7.02 6.31
CA LEU A 113 -15.94 -7.47 6.28
C LEU A 113 -15.79 -9.00 6.20
N PRO A 114 -16.53 -9.84 6.93
CA PRO A 114 -16.44 -11.29 6.78
C PRO A 114 -16.69 -11.76 5.34
N GLY A 115 -17.71 -11.22 4.66
CA GLY A 115 -18.00 -11.57 3.27
C GLY A 115 -16.92 -11.09 2.28
N MET A 116 -16.29 -9.93 2.56
CA MET A 116 -15.13 -9.48 1.79
C MET A 116 -13.94 -10.43 1.97
N LEU A 117 -13.70 -10.91 3.19
CA LEU A 117 -12.64 -11.87 3.48
C LEU A 117 -12.93 -13.23 2.84
N ASP A 118 -14.17 -13.72 2.89
CA ASP A 118 -14.58 -14.98 2.24
C ASP A 118 -14.32 -14.94 0.73
N ARG A 119 -14.61 -13.80 0.09
CA ARG A 119 -14.30 -13.61 -1.34
C ARG A 119 -12.80 -13.65 -1.63
N ILE A 120 -11.99 -13.04 -0.77
CA ILE A 120 -10.52 -13.05 -0.91
C ILE A 120 -9.97 -14.46 -0.68
N ASP A 121 -10.45 -15.16 0.33
CA ASP A 121 -10.06 -16.54 0.62
C ASP A 121 -10.42 -17.45 -0.56
N ALA A 122 -11.60 -17.28 -1.18
CA ALA A 122 -11.97 -18.01 -2.39
C ALA A 122 -11.01 -17.76 -3.56
N TRP A 123 -10.59 -16.51 -3.79
CA TRP A 123 -9.58 -16.23 -4.82
C TRP A 123 -8.20 -16.81 -4.50
N ILE A 124 -7.84 -16.95 -3.22
CA ILE A 124 -6.61 -17.63 -2.82
C ILE A 124 -6.74 -19.14 -3.10
N ASP A 125 -7.87 -19.74 -2.74
CA ASP A 125 -8.14 -21.17 -2.97
C ASP A 125 -8.19 -21.52 -4.46
N ASP A 126 -8.78 -20.66 -5.28
CA ASP A 126 -8.82 -20.78 -6.75
C ASP A 126 -7.44 -20.53 -7.42
N GLY A 127 -6.43 -20.13 -6.65
CA GLY A 127 -5.08 -19.84 -7.15
C GLY A 127 -4.96 -18.51 -7.90
N VAL A 128 -5.95 -17.63 -7.79
CA VAL A 128 -5.93 -16.27 -8.37
C VAL A 128 -4.99 -15.37 -7.56
N LEU A 129 -4.91 -15.55 -6.25
CA LEU A 129 -4.06 -14.78 -5.34
C LEU A 129 -3.03 -15.66 -4.65
N GLY A 130 -1.94 -15.06 -4.19
CA GLY A 130 -0.95 -15.74 -3.37
C GLY A 130 -0.14 -16.82 -4.10
N GLY A 131 -0.14 -16.82 -5.44
CA GLY A 131 0.66 -17.71 -6.25
C GLY A 131 2.18 -17.58 -6.03
N ALA A 132 2.97 -18.42 -6.69
CA ALA A 132 4.43 -18.35 -6.62
C ALA A 132 4.96 -17.02 -7.18
N GLN A 133 4.43 -16.61 -8.33
CA GLN A 133 4.60 -15.27 -8.90
C GLN A 133 3.41 -14.41 -8.47
N LEU A 134 3.68 -13.26 -7.84
CA LEU A 134 2.65 -12.32 -7.41
C LEU A 134 2.17 -11.48 -8.60
N ASN A 135 0.88 -11.13 -8.57
CA ASN A 135 0.20 -10.41 -9.64
C ASN A 135 -0.36 -9.05 -9.17
N ALA A 136 -0.99 -8.31 -10.07
CA ALA A 136 -1.54 -6.98 -9.79
C ALA A 136 -2.56 -6.98 -8.63
N ALA A 137 -3.40 -8.01 -8.53
CA ALA A 137 -4.44 -8.09 -7.51
C ALA A 137 -3.84 -8.33 -6.11
N ASP A 138 -2.78 -9.12 -5.99
CA ASP A 138 -2.04 -9.29 -4.73
C ASP A 138 -1.57 -7.94 -4.17
N PHE A 139 -1.01 -7.09 -5.03
CA PHE A 139 -0.50 -5.77 -4.68
C PHE A 139 -1.62 -4.74 -4.40
N MET A 140 -2.86 -5.03 -4.75
CA MET A 140 -4.02 -4.19 -4.42
C MET A 140 -4.72 -4.64 -3.14
N ILE A 141 -4.81 -5.94 -2.91
CA ILE A 141 -5.55 -6.54 -1.80
C ILE A 141 -4.72 -6.56 -0.52
N ALA A 142 -3.48 -7.08 -0.55
CA ALA A 142 -2.69 -7.26 0.65
C ALA A 142 -2.43 -5.95 1.43
N PRO A 143 -2.10 -4.80 0.80
CA PRO A 143 -1.97 -3.54 1.52
C PRO A 143 -3.27 -3.04 2.15
N SER A 144 -4.41 -3.31 1.52
CA SER A 144 -5.74 -2.95 2.04
C SER A 144 -6.08 -3.75 3.30
N LEU A 145 -5.81 -5.06 3.28
CA LEU A 145 -5.95 -5.92 4.46
C LEU A 145 -4.98 -5.53 5.58
N ALA A 146 -3.73 -5.24 5.24
CA ALA A 146 -2.73 -4.76 6.18
C ALA A 146 -3.15 -3.44 6.86
N LEU A 147 -3.88 -2.57 6.14
CA LEU A 147 -4.42 -1.34 6.68
C LEU A 147 -5.55 -1.61 7.69
N ILE A 148 -6.43 -2.57 7.39
CA ILE A 148 -7.50 -3.00 8.31
C ILE A 148 -6.90 -3.56 9.60
N LEU A 149 -5.83 -4.35 9.50
CA LEU A 149 -5.15 -4.99 10.65
C LEU A 149 -4.46 -4.01 11.63
N TYR A 150 -4.41 -2.70 11.34
CA TYR A 150 -4.07 -1.70 12.37
C TYR A 150 -5.13 -1.59 13.47
N ARG A 151 -6.31 -2.11 13.20
CA ARG A 151 -7.40 -2.21 14.14
C ARG A 151 -7.32 -3.57 14.84
N SER A 152 -6.75 -3.60 16.04
CA SER A 152 -6.54 -4.85 16.77
C SER A 152 -7.84 -5.62 17.08
N ASP A 153 -8.97 -4.95 17.25
CA ASP A 153 -10.26 -5.60 17.55
C ASP A 153 -10.86 -6.38 16.38
N VAL A 154 -10.36 -6.23 15.15
CA VAL A 154 -10.80 -7.06 14.01
C VAL A 154 -9.88 -8.25 13.74
N LEU A 155 -8.74 -8.36 14.43
CA LEU A 155 -7.79 -9.47 14.24
C LEU A 155 -8.45 -10.86 14.39
N PRO A 156 -9.39 -11.10 15.32
CA PRO A 156 -10.07 -12.40 15.41
C PRO A 156 -10.85 -12.82 14.15
N LEU A 157 -11.22 -11.88 13.27
CA LEU A 157 -11.86 -12.20 11.99
C LEU A 157 -10.86 -12.72 10.95
N PHE A 158 -9.56 -12.46 11.13
CA PHE A 158 -8.47 -12.85 10.24
C PHE A 158 -7.75 -14.11 10.69
N GLU A 159 -7.77 -14.43 11.99
CA GLU A 159 -7.08 -15.58 12.55
C GLU A 159 -7.52 -16.88 11.87
N GLY A 160 -6.55 -17.66 11.39
CA GLY A 160 -6.77 -18.92 10.69
C GLY A 160 -7.14 -18.79 9.20
N ARG A 161 -7.30 -17.56 8.67
CA ARG A 161 -7.65 -17.36 7.25
C ARG A 161 -6.43 -17.28 6.32
N PRO A 162 -6.52 -17.79 5.08
CA PRO A 162 -5.53 -17.58 4.04
C PRO A 162 -5.21 -16.09 3.79
N ALA A 163 -6.22 -15.21 3.87
CA ALA A 163 -6.04 -13.76 3.73
C ALA A 163 -5.00 -13.18 4.71
N LEU A 164 -4.94 -13.67 5.96
CA LEU A 164 -3.93 -13.22 6.93
C LEU A 164 -2.53 -13.69 6.54
N ALA A 165 -2.41 -14.96 6.12
CA ALA A 165 -1.15 -15.52 5.64
C ALA A 165 -0.62 -14.78 4.40
N LEU A 166 -1.51 -14.34 3.50
CA LEU A 166 -1.16 -13.50 2.36
C LEU A 166 -0.53 -12.17 2.81
N VAL A 167 -1.15 -11.50 3.80
CA VAL A 167 -0.62 -10.25 4.35
C VAL A 167 0.76 -10.45 4.97
N ASP A 168 0.94 -11.50 5.77
CA ASP A 168 2.21 -11.76 6.44
C ASP A 168 3.33 -12.11 5.46
N ARG A 169 3.01 -12.79 4.35
CA ARG A 169 3.96 -13.07 3.27
C ARG A 169 4.38 -11.80 2.52
N LEU A 170 3.43 -10.94 2.13
CA LEU A 170 3.70 -9.79 1.26
C LEU A 170 4.22 -8.58 2.02
N LEU A 171 3.69 -8.37 3.23
CA LEU A 171 3.95 -7.20 4.04
C LEU A 171 4.26 -7.69 5.45
N PRO A 172 5.38 -8.36 5.72
CA PRO A 172 5.72 -8.76 7.08
C PRO A 172 5.85 -7.53 7.99
N THR A 173 5.40 -7.64 9.25
CA THR A 173 5.57 -6.56 10.22
C THR A 173 7.05 -6.22 10.37
N PRO A 174 7.46 -4.95 10.22
CA PRO A 174 8.85 -4.55 10.41
C PRO A 174 9.36 -4.97 11.79
N ARG A 175 10.53 -5.62 11.85
CA ARG A 175 11.17 -5.99 13.12
C ARG A 175 11.52 -4.70 13.87
N THR A 176 10.92 -4.51 15.04
CA THR A 176 11.33 -3.48 16.00
C THR A 176 12.75 -3.79 16.47
N GLY A 177 13.77 -3.15 15.87
CA GLY A 177 15.17 -3.32 16.26
C GLY A 177 16.22 -3.24 15.15
N GLY A 178 15.83 -3.15 13.87
CA GLY A 178 16.80 -2.90 12.79
C GLY A 178 17.23 -1.44 12.76
N SER A 179 18.53 -1.16 12.96
CA SER A 179 19.13 0.16 12.75
C SER A 179 18.67 0.74 11.40
N ARG A 180 18.22 2.00 11.37
CA ARG A 180 17.73 2.61 10.12
C ARG A 180 18.85 2.59 9.07
N PRO A 181 18.52 2.48 7.77
CA PRO A 181 19.49 2.74 6.70
C PRO A 181 20.14 4.13 6.74
N ARG A 182 19.58 5.07 7.52
CA ARG A 182 20.15 6.42 7.78
C ARG A 182 21.17 6.47 8.92
N ASP A 183 21.24 5.45 9.77
CA ASP A 183 22.26 5.37 10.83
C ASP A 183 23.56 4.73 10.31
N ARG A 184 23.55 4.31 9.03
CA ARG A 184 24.77 3.96 8.32
C ARG A 184 25.50 5.29 8.02
N PRO A 185 26.71 5.53 8.56
CA PRO A 185 27.46 6.73 8.22
C PRO A 185 27.61 6.79 6.71
N ALA A 186 27.50 8.00 6.14
CA ALA A 186 27.80 8.21 4.73
C ALA A 186 29.15 7.55 4.43
N PRO A 187 29.30 6.82 3.30
CA PRO A 187 30.61 6.33 2.92
C PRO A 187 31.55 7.55 2.92
N THR A 188 32.60 7.47 3.74
CA THR A 188 33.68 8.45 3.69
C THR A 188 34.18 8.49 2.24
N PRO A 189 34.47 9.68 1.68
CA PRO A 189 35.10 9.76 0.37
C PRO A 189 36.56 9.32 0.50
N GLU A 190 36.78 8.03 0.75
CA GLU A 190 38.08 7.40 0.69
C GLU A 190 38.16 6.68 -0.65
N GLY A 191 38.83 7.34 -1.58
CA GLY A 191 38.99 6.90 -2.95
C GLY A 191 39.17 8.11 -3.85
N GLY A 192 40.29 8.83 -3.66
CA GLY A 192 40.77 9.78 -4.64
C GLY A 192 40.78 9.10 -6.00
N CYS A 193 40.07 9.70 -6.95
CA CYS A 193 40.14 9.29 -8.34
C CYS A 193 41.52 9.70 -8.86
N GLU A 194 42.54 8.88 -8.64
CA GLU A 194 43.79 8.93 -9.40
C GLU A 194 43.51 8.43 -10.81
N ARG A 195 42.89 9.31 -11.62
CA ARG A 195 42.97 9.23 -13.08
C ARG A 195 43.94 10.31 -13.54
N PRO A 196 45.12 9.94 -14.07
CA PRO A 196 45.99 10.91 -14.71
C PRO A 196 45.33 11.33 -16.03
N GLY A 197 45.02 12.61 -16.22
CA GLY A 197 44.69 13.13 -17.54
C GLY A 197 43.61 14.20 -17.69
N CYS A 198 43.00 14.73 -16.63
CA CYS A 198 42.04 15.84 -16.77
C CYS A 198 42.54 17.11 -16.07
N ALA A 199 43.57 17.72 -16.65
CA ALA A 199 43.93 19.09 -16.35
C ALA A 199 43.08 20.04 -17.22
N GLY A 200 42.42 20.99 -16.57
CA GLY A 200 42.02 22.26 -17.19
C GLY A 200 40.56 22.38 -17.62
N MET A 201 39.70 22.84 -16.71
CA MET A 201 39.01 24.13 -16.86
C MET A 201 38.20 24.45 -15.61
N VAL A 202 38.51 25.61 -15.03
CA VAL A 202 37.82 26.23 -13.90
C VAL A 202 36.90 27.33 -14.44
N HIS A 203 35.78 27.53 -13.73
CA HIS A 203 34.81 28.66 -13.70
C HIS A 203 33.51 28.57 -14.53
N PRO A 204 32.44 29.30 -14.15
CA PRO A 204 31.88 29.52 -12.80
C PRO A 204 30.33 29.40 -12.75
N ARG A 205 29.79 29.50 -11.52
CA ARG A 205 28.38 29.63 -11.14
C ARG A 205 27.66 30.81 -11.84
N GLU A 206 26.40 30.60 -12.25
CA GLU A 206 25.17 31.35 -11.88
C GLU A 206 24.06 31.28 -12.95
N SER A 207 22.83 30.95 -12.53
CA SER A 207 21.51 31.47 -13.02
C SER A 207 20.42 30.55 -12.43
N ARG A 208 19.67 30.95 -11.40
CA ARG A 208 18.62 31.99 -11.33
C ARG A 208 17.44 31.63 -12.25
N TRP A 209 16.47 30.90 -11.71
CA TRP A 209 15.19 30.60 -12.34
C TRP A 209 14.18 31.70 -11.96
N HIS A 210 13.51 32.23 -12.99
CA HIS A 210 12.30 33.03 -12.89
C HIS A 210 11.09 32.16 -12.55
#